data_AF-A0A7Y0XFW7-F1
#
_entry.id   AF-A0A7Y0XFW7-F1
#
_cell.length_a   1.000
_cell.length_b   1.000
_cell.length_c   1.000
_cell.angle_alpha   90.00
_cell.angle_beta   90.00
_cell.angle_gamma   90.00
#
_symmetry.space_group_name_H-M   'P 1'
#
loop_
_entity.id
_entity.type
_entity.pdbx_description
1 polymer ?
#
loop_
_entity_poly.entity_id
_entity_poly.type
_entity_poly.pdbx_seq_one_letter_code
_entity_poly.pdbx_strand_id
1 'polypeptide(L)'
;TMAALGVGVQYGVILPYGRTQESEADIVGLEFMAKAGFDPRQSVDLWKNMSAASGGSQPPEFFSTHPSHSTRIKDLQATINKLPAYNAKAPRCG
;
A
#
# COMPACT_ATOMS: atom_id res chain seq x y z
N THR A 1 25.59 -21.89 -11.64
CA THR A 1 24.25 -21.98 -12.27
C THR A 1 23.11 -21.93 -11.26
N MET A 2 23.23 -22.46 -10.04
CA MET A 2 22.17 -22.31 -9.01
C MET A 2 22.06 -20.90 -8.38
N ALA A 3 23.17 -20.22 -8.10
CA ALA A 3 23.16 -18.88 -7.49
C ALA A 3 22.50 -17.81 -8.39
N ALA A 4 22.76 -17.86 -9.71
CA ALA A 4 22.15 -16.95 -10.68
C ALA A 4 20.64 -17.19 -10.85
N LEU A 5 20.20 -18.45 -10.79
CA LEU A 5 18.77 -18.79 -10.79
C LEU A 5 18.07 -18.26 -9.53
N GLY A 6 18.71 -18.39 -8.35
CA GLY A 6 18.17 -17.85 -7.10
C GLY A 6 17.99 -16.32 -7.13
N VAL A 7 18.98 -15.58 -7.64
CA VAL A 7 18.87 -14.12 -7.84
C VAL A 7 17.78 -13.78 -8.87
N GLY A 8 17.74 -14.50 -9.99
CA GLY A 8 16.72 -14.29 -11.02
C GLY A 8 15.29 -14.48 -10.51
N VAL A 9 15.04 -15.51 -9.70
CA VAL A 9 13.73 -15.76 -9.08
C VAL A 9 13.40 -14.69 -8.04
N GLN A 10 14.37 -14.27 -7.22
CA GLN A 10 14.16 -13.22 -6.22
C GLN A 10 13.66 -11.92 -6.86
N TYR A 11 14.42 -11.39 -7.82
CA TYR A 11 14.11 -10.09 -8.43
C TYR A 11 13.04 -10.16 -9.52
N GLY A 12 12.92 -11.29 -10.22
CA GLY A 12 11.98 -11.46 -11.33
C GLY A 12 10.60 -11.96 -10.91
N VAL A 13 10.47 -12.63 -9.75
CA VAL A 13 9.22 -13.26 -9.32
C VAL A 13 8.84 -12.85 -7.91
N ILE A 14 9.69 -13.11 -6.91
CA ILE A 14 9.33 -12.95 -5.49
C ILE A 14 9.06 -11.48 -5.13
N LEU A 15 10.01 -10.58 -5.44
CA LEU A 15 9.86 -9.16 -5.11
C LEU A 15 8.66 -8.51 -5.85
N PRO A 16 8.48 -8.67 -7.18
CA PRO A 16 7.30 -8.15 -7.87
C PRO A 16 5.99 -8.70 -7.33
N TYR A 17 5.94 -10.01 -7.04
CA TYR A 17 4.73 -10.65 -6.53
C TYR A 17 4.31 -10.09 -5.17
N GLY A 18 5.26 -9.90 -4.25
CA GLY A 18 4.99 -9.26 -2.96
C GLY A 18 4.40 -7.85 -3.12
N ARG A 19 4.93 -7.06 -4.05
CA ARG A 19 4.40 -5.71 -4.32
C ARG A 19 2.98 -5.73 -4.87
N THR A 20 2.66 -6.69 -5.76
CA THR A 20 1.29 -6.86 -6.27
C THR A 20 0.30 -7.21 -5.15
N GLN A 21 0.69 -8.07 -4.21
CA GLN A 21 -0.15 -8.40 -3.05
C GLN A 21 -0.41 -7.20 -2.15
N GLU A 22 0.59 -6.35 -1.91
CA GLU A 22 0.42 -5.11 -1.14
C GLU A 22 -0.53 -4.12 -1.84
N SER A 23 -0.43 -3.97 -3.17
CA SER A 23 -1.36 -3.13 -3.94
C SER A 23 -2.80 -3.65 -3.85
N GLU A 24 -3.01 -4.97 -3.92
CA GLU A 24 -4.32 -5.58 -3.74
C GLU A 24 -4.85 -5.35 -2.31
N ALA A 25 -3.99 -5.52 -1.30
CA ALA A 25 -4.34 -5.26 0.08
C ALA A 25 -4.74 -3.79 0.32
N ASP A 26 -4.05 -2.84 -0.31
CA ASP A 26 -4.42 -1.41 -0.25
C ASP A 26 -5.80 -1.15 -0.85
N ILE A 27 -6.10 -1.72 -2.02
CA ILE A 27 -7.40 -1.55 -2.69
C ILE A 27 -8.52 -2.12 -1.81
N VAL A 28 -8.37 -3.37 -1.36
CA VAL A 28 -9.39 -4.04 -0.53
C VAL A 28 -9.54 -3.33 0.83
N GLY A 29 -8.44 -2.87 1.41
CA GLY A 29 -8.43 -2.10 2.65
C GLY A 29 -9.24 -0.79 2.53
N LEU A 30 -9.03 -0.03 1.44
CA LEU A 30 -9.80 1.18 1.15
C LEU A 30 -11.30 0.91 1.02
N GLU A 31 -11.67 -0.18 0.34
CA GLU A 31 -13.08 -0.60 0.24
C GLU A 31 -13.68 -0.94 1.60
N PHE A 32 -12.93 -1.65 2.45
CA PHE A 32 -13.39 -1.99 3.80
C PHE A 32 -13.53 -0.76 4.68
N MET A 33 -12.59 0.19 4.60
CA MET A 33 -12.72 1.48 5.28
C MET A 33 -14.02 2.18 4.88
N ALA A 34 -14.26 2.30 3.57
CA ALA A 34 -15.47 2.92 3.03
C ALA A 34 -16.75 2.22 3.49
N LYS A 35 -16.79 0.87 3.41
CA LYS A 35 -17.94 0.05 3.83
C LYS A 35 -18.21 0.16 5.34
N ALA A 36 -17.17 0.32 6.14
CA ALA A 36 -17.27 0.50 7.58
C ALA A 36 -17.56 1.95 8.03
N GLY A 37 -17.67 2.90 7.10
CA GLY A 37 -17.95 4.32 7.39
C GLY A 37 -16.72 5.15 7.78
N PHE A 38 -15.51 4.61 7.64
CA PHE A 38 -14.28 5.40 7.76
C PHE A 38 -14.03 6.18 6.47
N ASP A 39 -13.38 7.34 6.56
CA ASP A 39 -12.90 8.06 5.38
C ASP A 39 -11.62 7.37 4.85
N PRO A 40 -11.64 6.72 3.66
CA PRO A 40 -10.48 6.06 3.09
C PRO A 40 -9.29 7.02 2.86
N ARG A 41 -9.53 8.34 2.78
CA ARG A 41 -8.46 9.35 2.73
C ARG A 41 -7.53 9.31 3.93
N GLN A 42 -7.99 8.81 5.08
CA GLN A 42 -7.15 8.68 6.27
C GLN A 42 -6.01 7.65 6.10
N SER A 43 -6.14 6.70 5.16
CA SER A 43 -5.02 5.79 4.82
C SER A 43 -3.82 6.54 4.25
N VAL A 44 -4.06 7.60 3.48
CA VAL A 44 -3.00 8.47 2.94
C VAL A 44 -2.25 9.17 4.07
N ASP A 45 -2.98 9.66 5.07
CA ASP A 45 -2.38 10.35 6.22
C ASP A 45 -1.60 9.37 7.12
N LEU A 46 -2.08 8.14 7.27
CA LEU A 46 -1.33 7.06 7.92
C LEU A 46 0.06 6.89 7.25
N TRP A 47 0.11 6.75 5.92
CA TRP A 47 1.37 6.55 5.21
C TRP A 47 2.28 7.79 5.21
N LYS A 48 1.72 9.01 5.23
CA LYS A 48 2.51 10.22 5.47
C LYS A 48 3.16 10.19 6.85
N ASN A 49 2.41 9.81 7.88
CA ASN A 49 2.92 9.70 9.25
C ASN A 49 4.02 8.63 9.35
N MET A 50 3.83 7.48 8.70
CA MET A 50 4.86 6.44 8.63
C MET A 50 6.12 6.93 7.89
N SER A 51 5.96 7.70 6.82
CA SER A 51 7.07 8.32 6.10
C SER A 51 7.84 9.34 6.92
N ALA A 52 7.14 10.14 7.72
CA ALA A 52 7.78 11.06 8.65
C ALA A 52 8.52 10.29 9.76
N ALA A 53 7.88 9.27 10.32
CA ALA A 53 8.44 8.44 11.39
C ALA A 53 9.67 7.64 10.96
N SER A 54 9.75 7.20 9.71
CA SER A 54 10.92 6.47 9.20
C SER A 54 12.14 7.37 8.96
N GLY A 55 11.99 8.70 9.01
CA GLY A 55 13.09 9.65 8.80
C GLY A 55 13.75 9.51 7.42
N GLY A 56 13.01 9.05 6.41
CA GLY A 56 13.55 8.74 5.08
C GLY A 56 14.33 7.42 4.97
N SER A 57 14.42 6.64 6.05
CA SER A 57 15.08 5.33 6.05
C SER A 57 14.16 4.26 5.47
N GLN A 58 14.24 4.02 4.16
CA GLN A 58 13.63 2.86 3.51
C GLN A 58 14.59 2.24 2.49
N PRO A 59 14.62 0.90 2.37
CA PRO A 59 15.34 0.27 1.28
C PRO A 59 14.74 0.72 -0.06
N PRO A 60 15.54 0.86 -1.13
CA PRO A 60 14.98 1.21 -2.44
C PRO A 60 13.97 0.14 -2.89
N GLU A 61 12.84 0.60 -3.42
CA GLU A 61 11.68 -0.26 -3.73
C GLU A 61 12.02 -1.47 -4.62
N PHE A 62 12.96 -1.30 -5.55
CA PHE A 62 13.42 -2.37 -6.43
C PHE A 62 13.99 -3.58 -5.67
N PHE A 63 14.58 -3.35 -4.50
CA PHE A 63 15.17 -4.36 -3.63
C PHE A 63 14.22 -4.83 -2.51
N SER A 64 12.95 -4.41 -2.54
CA SER A 64 11.96 -4.64 -1.49
C SER A 64 10.74 -5.42 -1.99
N THR A 65 10.16 -6.26 -1.13
CA THR A 65 8.85 -6.89 -1.35
C THR A 65 7.69 -5.92 -1.14
N HIS A 66 7.92 -4.82 -0.43
CA HIS A 66 6.91 -3.79 -0.16
C HIS A 66 7.20 -2.52 -0.96
N PRO A 67 6.17 -1.86 -1.51
CA PRO A 67 6.32 -0.56 -2.15
C PRO A 67 6.85 0.50 -1.17
N SER A 68 7.52 1.53 -1.69
CA SER A 68 7.93 2.68 -0.88
C SER A 68 6.73 3.48 -0.37
N HIS A 69 6.91 4.26 0.70
CA HIS A 69 5.85 5.10 1.23
C HIS A 69 5.28 6.08 0.19
N SER A 70 6.14 6.67 -0.65
CA SER A 70 5.71 7.60 -1.70
C SER A 70 4.89 6.91 -2.79
N THR A 71 5.27 5.69 -3.19
CA THR A 71 4.49 4.86 -4.13
C THR A 71 3.12 4.53 -3.53
N ARG A 72 3.05 4.05 -2.29
CA ARG A 72 1.76 3.76 -1.63
C ARG A 72 0.88 4.99 -1.52
N ILE A 73 1.42 6.14 -1.10
CA ILE A 73 0.65 7.39 -1.02
C ILE A 73 0.03 7.75 -2.37
N LYS A 74 0.82 7.69 -3.45
CA LYS A 74 0.36 7.98 -4.81
C LYS A 74 -0.73 7.00 -5.26
N ASP A 75 -0.52 5.71 -5.03
CA ASP A 75 -1.44 4.66 -5.48
C ASP A 75 -2.75 4.67 -4.69
N LEU A 76 -2.69 4.93 -3.37
CA LEU A 76 -3.88 5.12 -2.53
C LEU A 76 -4.68 6.33 -3.01
N GLN A 77 -4.04 7.48 -3.26
CA GLN A 77 -4.72 8.67 -3.80
C GLN A 77 -5.40 8.36 -5.14
N ALA A 78 -4.71 7.67 -6.05
CA ALA A 78 -5.27 7.27 -7.34
C ALA A 78 -6.43 6.29 -7.20
N THR A 79 -6.36 5.38 -6.23
CA THR A 79 -7.39 4.37 -5.97
C THR A 79 -8.63 4.99 -5.33
N ILE A 80 -8.46 5.89 -4.36
CA ILE A 80 -9.56 6.61 -3.69
C ILE A 80 -10.42 7.36 -4.72
N ASN A 81 -9.81 7.98 -5.72
CA ASN A 81 -10.53 8.68 -6.79
C ASN A 81 -11.39 7.76 -7.67
N LYS A 82 -11.14 6.45 -7.64
CA LYS A 82 -11.89 5.43 -8.39
C LYS A 82 -12.91 4.70 -7.53
N LEU A 83 -12.87 4.87 -6.20
CA LEU A 83 -13.85 4.25 -5.32
C LEU A 83 -15.26 4.79 -5.64
N PRO A 84 -16.29 3.95 -5.58
CA PRO A 84 -17.67 4.43 -5.63
C PRO A 84 -17.91 5.40 -4.47
N ALA A 85 -18.88 6.31 -4.64
CA ALA A 85 -19.28 7.20 -3.57
C ALA A 85 -19.62 6.41 -2.30
N TYR A 86 -18.94 6.72 -1.20
CA TYR A 86 -19.16 6.10 0.10
C TYR A 86 -19.82 7.14 1.01
N ASN A 87 -20.98 6.77 1.55
CA ASN A 87 -21.78 7.61 2.45
C ASN A 87 -22.19 6.82 3.71
N ALA A 88 -21.46 5.74 4.01
CA ALA A 88 -21.68 4.97 5.23
C ALA A 88 -21.54 5.89 6.44
N LYS A 89 -22.48 5.77 7.38
CA LYS A 89 -22.49 6.56 8.61
C LYS A 89 -21.17 6.33 9.34
N ALA A 90 -20.54 7.42 9.77
CA ALA A 90 -19.31 7.35 10.54
C ALA A 90 -19.46 6.38 11.73
N PRO A 91 -18.47 5.49 11.94
CA PRO A 91 -18.52 4.53 13.04
C PRO A 91 -18.52 5.26 14.38
N ARG A 92 -19.27 4.73 15.34
CA ARG A 92 -19.25 5.22 16.72
C ARG A 92 -18.02 4.65 17.41
N CYS A 93 -16.89 5.31 17.23
CA CYS A 93 -15.70 5.09 18.04
C CYS A 93 -15.99 5.73 19.41
N GLY A 94 -16.38 4.89 20.38
CA GLY A 94 -16.62 5.30 21.77
C GLY A 94 -15.34 5.58 22.53
#